data_AF-A0A416DQJ7-F1
#
_entry.id   AF-A0A416DQJ7-F1
#
_cell.length_a   1.000
_cell.length_b   1.000
_cell.length_c   1.000
_cell.angle_alpha   90.00
_cell.angle_beta   90.00
_cell.angle_gamma   90.00
#
_symmetry.space_group_name_H-M   'P 1'
#
loop_
_entity.id
_entity.type
_entity.pdbx_description
1 polymer ?
#
loop_
_entity_poly.entity_id
_entity_poly.type
_entity_poly.pdbx_seq_one_letter_code
_entity_poly.pdbx_strand_id
1 'polypeptide(L)'
;MDFYLQANNSYNRLEEEFKKYGKLIFCVDFDDTIYDFHKKGRTYENVINLLQRWENYSEIIIFTGNGEDKYGMIEQYLKDNNIKYRGINCDASVAFAGRKIYANVYIDDRGGLIQVYNELLTLIEKIEKGEIKHE
;
A
#
# COMPACT_ATOMS: atom_id res chain seq x y z
N MET A 1 -19.30 21.08 1.44
CA MET A 1 -18.21 20.46 0.66
C MET A 1 -18.00 19.07 1.22
N ASP A 2 -17.97 18.05 0.36
CA ASP A 2 -17.89 16.65 0.78
C ASP A 2 -16.62 16.40 1.58
N PHE A 3 -16.70 15.56 2.63
CA PHE A 3 -15.65 15.42 3.62
C PHE A 3 -14.28 15.10 3.00
N TYR A 4 -14.22 14.12 2.10
CA TYR A 4 -12.98 13.72 1.43
C TYR A 4 -12.61 14.57 0.21
N LEU A 5 -13.42 15.56 -0.16
CA LEU A 5 -13.01 16.59 -1.13
C LEU A 5 -12.32 17.78 -0.45
N GLN A 6 -12.36 17.87 0.88
CA GLN A 6 -11.58 18.84 1.63
C GLN A 6 -10.13 18.37 1.71
N ALA A 7 -9.20 19.29 1.44
CA ALA A 7 -7.78 19.01 1.45
C ALA A 7 -7.34 18.39 2.78
N ASN A 8 -6.41 17.43 2.70
CA ASN A 8 -5.79 16.71 3.83
C ASN A 8 -6.69 15.77 4.64
N ASN A 9 -8.00 15.69 4.41
CA ASN A 9 -8.85 14.79 5.21
C ASN A 9 -8.52 13.30 5.00
N SER A 10 -8.08 12.91 3.80
CA SER A 10 -7.51 11.57 3.52
C SER A 10 -6.26 11.30 4.35
N TYR A 11 -5.31 12.22 4.35
CA TYR A 11 -4.08 12.15 5.14
C TYR A 11 -4.37 12.13 6.66
N ASN A 12 -5.26 12.98 7.15
CA ASN A 12 -5.59 13.05 8.58
C ASN A 12 -6.16 11.72 9.07
N ARG A 13 -7.05 11.11 8.27
CA ARG A 13 -7.59 9.78 8.56
C ARG A 13 -6.50 8.70 8.59
N LEU A 14 -5.52 8.76 7.69
CA LEU A 14 -4.36 7.84 7.70
C LEU A 14 -3.54 7.99 8.99
N GLU A 15 -3.21 9.23 9.35
CA GLU A 15 -2.46 9.56 10.55
C GLU A 15 -3.19 9.10 11.83
N GLU A 16 -4.50 9.35 11.93
CA GLU A 16 -5.32 8.92 13.06
C GLU A 16 -5.38 7.40 13.20
N GLU A 17 -5.57 6.68 12.09
CA GLU A 17 -5.57 5.21 12.09
C GLU A 17 -4.21 4.64 12.50
N PHE A 18 -3.11 5.23 12.02
CA PHE A 18 -1.77 4.81 12.43
C PHE A 18 -1.53 5.07 13.91
N LYS A 19 -1.87 6.26 14.42
CA LYS A 19 -1.76 6.57 15.86
C LYS A 19 -2.54 5.58 16.71
N LYS A 20 -3.72 5.17 16.25
CA LYS A 20 -4.61 4.26 16.98
C LYS A 20 -4.16 2.80 16.96
N TYR A 21 -3.63 2.30 15.85
CA TYR A 21 -3.38 0.86 15.67
C TYR A 21 -1.91 0.48 15.44
N GLY A 22 -1.05 1.46 15.19
CA GLY A 22 0.38 1.27 14.94
C GLY A 22 0.72 0.59 13.61
N LYS A 23 -0.28 0.15 12.85
CA LYS A 23 -0.15 -0.47 11.55
C LYS A 23 -1.27 -0.07 10.62
N LEU A 24 -0.96 -0.03 9.32
CA LEU A 24 -1.92 0.17 8.23
C LEU A 24 -1.97 -1.06 7.31
N ILE A 25 -3.14 -1.34 6.76
CA ILE A 25 -3.33 -2.41 5.77
C ILE A 25 -3.32 -1.78 4.38
N PHE A 26 -2.38 -2.22 3.54
CA PHE A 26 -2.20 -1.76 2.17
C PHE A 26 -2.66 -2.84 1.19
N CYS A 27 -3.61 -2.51 0.33
CA CYS A 27 -3.83 -3.25 -0.91
C CYS A 27 -2.99 -2.59 -2.01
N VAL A 28 -2.10 -3.35 -2.62
CA VAL A 28 -1.13 -2.84 -3.61
C VAL A 28 -1.36 -3.58 -4.92
N ASP A 29 -1.74 -2.86 -5.96
CA ASP A 29 -1.77 -3.41 -7.30
C ASP A 29 -0.36 -3.77 -7.79
N PHE A 30 -0.26 -4.69 -8.75
CA PHE A 30 1.00 -5.19 -9.26
C PHE A 30 1.43 -4.51 -10.56
N ASP A 31 0.62 -4.65 -11.60
CA ASP A 31 0.97 -4.28 -12.97
C ASP A 31 0.87 -2.76 -13.17
N ASP A 32 1.91 -2.14 -13.73
CA ASP A 32 2.03 -0.69 -13.85
C ASP A 32 2.01 0.09 -12.51
N THR A 33 1.96 -0.60 -11.36
CA THR A 33 2.07 -0.02 -10.01
C THR A 33 3.44 -0.31 -9.37
N ILE A 34 3.87 -1.57 -9.35
CA ILE A 34 5.22 -1.97 -8.90
C ILE A 34 5.99 -2.80 -9.94
N TYR A 35 5.35 -3.20 -11.04
CA TYR A 35 5.93 -4.05 -12.07
C TYR A 35 5.64 -3.52 -13.49
N ASP A 36 6.66 -3.49 -14.37
CA ASP A 36 6.52 -3.03 -15.76
C ASP A 36 5.90 -4.11 -16.64
N PHE A 37 4.60 -4.36 -16.44
CA PHE A 37 3.84 -5.38 -17.15
C PHE A 37 3.91 -5.23 -18.67
N HIS A 38 3.81 -3.98 -19.15
CA HIS A 38 3.84 -3.67 -20.56
C HIS A 38 5.25 -3.62 -21.17
N LYS A 39 6.30 -3.87 -20.36
CA LYS A 39 7.71 -3.90 -20.79
C LYS A 39 8.12 -2.63 -21.53
N LYS A 40 7.68 -1.48 -21.01
CA LYS A 40 7.97 -0.16 -21.58
C LYS A 40 9.32 0.42 -21.10
N GLY A 41 10.07 -0.32 -20.30
CA GLY A 41 11.28 0.16 -19.63
C GLY A 41 10.97 1.11 -18.48
N ARG A 42 9.80 0.94 -17.84
CA ARG A 42 9.37 1.77 -16.70
C ARG A 42 9.95 1.23 -15.41
N THR A 43 10.24 2.14 -14.48
CA THR A 43 10.71 1.80 -13.14
C THR A 43 9.70 2.24 -12.10
N TYR A 44 9.55 1.45 -11.05
CA TYR A 44 8.63 1.72 -9.93
C TYR A 44 9.37 1.83 -8.60
N GLU A 45 10.66 2.18 -8.66
CA GLU A 45 11.57 2.24 -7.51
C GLU A 45 11.02 3.10 -6.37
N ASN A 46 10.36 4.22 -6.68
CA ASN A 46 9.76 5.07 -5.64
C ASN A 46 8.68 4.35 -4.83
N VAL A 47 7.80 3.60 -5.50
CA VAL A 47 6.74 2.84 -4.82
C VAL A 47 7.34 1.66 -4.08
N ILE A 48 8.28 0.94 -4.70
CA ILE A 48 9.00 -0.18 -4.06
C ILE A 48 9.72 0.27 -2.79
N ASN A 49 10.48 1.36 -2.85
CA ASN A 49 11.18 1.94 -1.71
C ASN A 49 10.19 2.40 -0.61
N LEU A 50 9.04 2.95 -1.00
CA LEU A 50 7.99 3.30 -0.04
C LEU A 50 7.49 2.05 0.70
N LEU A 51 7.17 0.97 -0.01
CA LEU A 51 6.69 -0.28 0.59
C LEU A 51 7.72 -0.87 1.56
N GLN A 52 9.01 -0.85 1.19
CA GLN A 52 10.09 -1.30 2.06
C GLN A 52 10.18 -0.49 3.36
N ARG A 53 10.08 0.84 3.30
CA ARG A 53 10.09 1.70 4.50
C ARG A 53 8.91 1.43 5.43
N TRP A 54 7.78 1.02 4.86
CA TRP A 54 6.57 0.66 5.60
C TRP A 54 6.58 -0.77 6.16
N GLU A 55 7.63 -1.58 5.97
CA GLU A 55 7.65 -3.01 6.35
C GLU A 55 7.20 -3.27 7.80
N ASN A 56 7.65 -2.46 8.76
CA ASN A 56 7.35 -2.64 10.17
C ASN A 56 5.98 -2.05 10.59
N TYR A 57 5.41 -1.21 9.74
CA TYR A 57 4.24 -0.38 10.02
C TYR A 57 3.05 -0.72 9.11
N SER A 58 3.18 -1.75 8.27
CA SER A 58 2.12 -2.14 7.35
C SER A 58 1.93 -3.64 7.27
N GLU A 59 0.72 -4.01 6.89
CA GLU A 59 0.36 -5.30 6.32
C GLU A 59 0.09 -5.10 4.84
N ILE A 60 0.98 -5.61 3.98
CA ILE A 60 0.86 -5.47 2.53
C ILE A 60 0.15 -6.70 1.96
N ILE A 61 -0.88 -6.48 1.17
CA ILE A 61 -1.58 -7.48 0.36
C ILE A 61 -1.38 -7.07 -1.08
N ILE A 62 -0.82 -7.98 -1.90
CA ILE A 62 -0.78 -7.75 -3.33
C ILE A 62 -2.17 -8.02 -3.88
N PHE A 63 -2.84 -6.96 -4.32
CA PHE A 63 -4.22 -6.98 -4.77
C PHE A 63 -4.25 -6.73 -6.27
N THR A 64 -4.10 -7.81 -7.04
CA THR A 64 -3.80 -7.78 -8.47
C THR A 64 -4.91 -8.42 -9.30
N GLY A 65 -5.07 -7.94 -10.54
CA GLY A 65 -5.90 -8.58 -11.55
C GLY A 65 -5.33 -9.89 -12.13
N ASN A 66 -4.09 -10.26 -11.80
CA ASN A 66 -3.47 -11.49 -12.29
C ASN A 66 -4.14 -12.78 -11.74
N GLY A 67 -4.16 -13.83 -12.56
CA GLY A 67 -4.58 -15.17 -12.17
C GLY A 67 -3.53 -15.90 -11.33
N GLU A 68 -3.97 -16.98 -10.65
CA GLU A 68 -3.10 -17.81 -9.80
C GLU A 68 -1.91 -18.41 -10.55
N ASP A 69 -2.02 -18.59 -11.87
CA ASP A 69 -0.92 -19.05 -12.74
C ASP A 69 0.30 -18.11 -12.72
N LYS A 70 0.12 -16.85 -12.29
CA LYS A 70 1.19 -15.85 -12.16
C LYS A 70 1.74 -15.71 -10.75
N TYR A 71 1.14 -16.37 -9.75
CA TYR A 71 1.52 -16.12 -8.35
C TYR A 71 2.98 -16.44 -8.10
N GLY A 72 3.51 -17.56 -8.59
CA GLY A 72 4.93 -17.88 -8.44
C GLY A 72 5.88 -16.82 -9.04
N MET A 73 5.50 -16.14 -10.12
CA MET A 73 6.28 -15.04 -10.69
C MET A 73 6.22 -13.80 -9.80
N ILE A 74 5.03 -13.46 -9.32
CA ILE A 74 4.80 -12.33 -8.42
C ILE A 74 5.57 -12.54 -7.11
N GLU A 75 5.46 -13.71 -6.49
CA GLU A 75 6.17 -14.06 -5.25
C GLU A 75 7.68 -13.93 -5.42
N GLN A 76 8.21 -14.43 -6.54
CA GLN A 76 9.64 -14.32 -6.85
C GLN A 76 10.05 -12.84 -7.03
N TYR A 77 9.25 -12.04 -7.74
CA TYR A 77 9.50 -10.61 -7.92
C TYR A 77 9.52 -9.86 -6.58
N LEU A 78 8.55 -10.12 -5.70
CA LEU A 78 8.47 -9.50 -4.37
C LEU A 78 9.68 -9.87 -3.52
N LYS A 79 10.10 -11.14 -3.58
CA LYS A 79 11.31 -11.63 -2.89
C LYS A 79 12.56 -10.93 -3.40
N ASP A 80 12.73 -10.82 -4.71
CA ASP A 80 13.91 -10.19 -5.32
C ASP A 80 13.99 -8.69 -5.01
N ASN A 81 12.84 -8.04 -4.79
CA ASN A 81 12.74 -6.64 -4.40
C ASN A 81 12.62 -6.41 -2.88
N ASN A 82 12.82 -7.44 -2.05
CA ASN A 82 12.70 -7.35 -0.58
C ASN A 82 11.38 -6.72 -0.09
N ILE A 83 10.26 -7.03 -0.76
CA ILE A 83 8.93 -6.56 -0.36
C ILE A 83 8.30 -7.63 0.51
N LYS A 84 8.11 -7.34 1.81
CA LYS A 84 7.37 -8.21 2.72
C LYS A 84 5.87 -8.03 2.49
N TYR A 85 5.14 -9.13 2.42
CA TYR A 85 3.71 -9.15 2.14
C TYR A 85 3.04 -10.30 2.91
N ARG A 86 1.72 -10.19 3.07
CA ARG A 86 0.85 -11.20 3.69
C ARG A 86 0.46 -12.29 2.71
N GLY A 87 0.10 -11.90 1.49
CA GLY A 87 -0.32 -12.79 0.43
C GLY A 87 -0.78 -12.04 -0.82
N ILE A 88 -1.19 -12.79 -1.83
CA ILE A 88 -1.72 -12.30 -3.10
C ILE A 88 -3.22 -12.57 -3.11
N ASN A 89 -4.04 -11.53 -3.37
CA ASN A 89 -5.52 -11.59 -3.40
C ASN A 89 -6.14 -12.33 -2.20
N CYS A 90 -5.52 -12.22 -1.03
CA CYS A 90 -5.96 -12.88 0.20
C CYS A 90 -6.70 -11.91 1.13
N ASP A 91 -7.38 -12.46 2.14
CA ASP A 91 -8.00 -11.65 3.18
C ASP A 91 -6.96 -10.90 4.03
N ALA A 92 -7.33 -9.69 4.44
CA ALA A 92 -6.60 -8.92 5.43
C ALA A 92 -6.72 -9.53 6.84
N SER A 93 -5.85 -9.09 7.75
CA SER A 93 -5.93 -9.39 9.19
C SER A 93 -7.26 -8.95 9.81
N VAL A 94 -7.89 -7.91 9.24
CA VAL A 94 -9.22 -7.45 9.65
C VAL A 94 -10.26 -8.02 8.71
N ALA A 95 -11.08 -8.94 9.24
CA ALA A 95 -12.14 -9.58 8.48
C ALA A 95 -13.38 -8.68 8.37
N PHE A 96 -13.97 -8.63 7.18
CA PHE A 96 -15.26 -8.01 6.91
C PHE A 96 -16.11 -8.94 6.04
N ALA A 97 -17.42 -8.98 6.25
CA ALA A 97 -18.31 -9.91 5.54
C ALA A 97 -18.56 -9.54 4.06
N GLY A 98 -18.13 -8.36 3.62
CA GLY A 98 -18.32 -7.89 2.25
C GLY A 98 -17.27 -8.45 1.29
N ARG A 99 -17.56 -8.39 -0.02
CA ARG A 99 -16.62 -8.77 -1.08
C ARG A 99 -15.36 -7.90 -1.10
N LYS A 100 -15.47 -6.63 -0.71
CA LYS A 100 -14.35 -5.68 -0.73
C LYS A 100 -13.50 -5.91 0.51
N ILE A 101 -12.22 -6.21 0.30
CA ILE A 101 -11.23 -6.35 1.37
C ILE A 101 -11.13 -5.02 2.14
N TYR A 102 -11.06 -5.11 3.46
CA TYR A 102 -10.76 -3.93 4.26
C TYR A 102 -9.29 -3.54 4.08
N ALA A 103 -9.06 -2.29 3.70
CA ALA A 103 -7.72 -1.71 3.61
C ALA A 103 -7.79 -0.23 4.00
N ASN A 104 -6.74 0.24 4.67
CA ASN A 104 -6.56 1.66 4.96
C ASN A 104 -6.15 2.42 3.68
N VAL A 105 -5.45 1.74 2.76
CA VAL A 105 -4.92 2.32 1.52
C VAL A 105 -5.04 1.35 0.35
N TYR A 106 -5.37 1.90 -0.81
CA TYR A 106 -5.25 1.26 -2.12
C TYR A 106 -4.15 1.98 -2.90
N ILE A 107 -3.04 1.29 -3.17
CA ILE A 107 -1.92 1.78 -3.97
C ILE A 107 -2.09 1.17 -5.36
N ASP A 108 -2.54 1.97 -6.32
CA ASP A 108 -3.03 1.48 -7.61
C ASP A 108 -2.84 2.57 -8.68
N ASP A 109 -2.25 2.23 -9.82
CA ASP A 109 -1.99 3.14 -10.94
C ASP A 109 -3.27 3.81 -11.47
N ARG A 110 -4.41 3.14 -11.36
CA ARG A 110 -5.74 3.63 -11.73
C ARG A 110 -6.49 4.27 -10.57
N GLY A 111 -5.98 4.16 -9.36
CA GLY A 111 -6.60 4.63 -8.11
C GLY A 111 -6.16 6.03 -7.63
N GLY A 112 -5.42 6.80 -8.44
CA GLY A 112 -4.88 8.10 -8.00
C GLY A 112 -3.56 7.97 -7.22
N LEU A 113 -2.67 7.10 -7.70
CA LEU A 113 -1.41 6.73 -7.08
C LEU A 113 -0.59 7.89 -6.53
N ILE A 114 -0.49 9.02 -7.25
CA ILE A 114 0.33 10.16 -6.83
C ILE A 114 -0.12 10.77 -5.49
N GLN A 115 -1.44 10.83 -5.24
CA GLN A 115 -1.97 11.35 -3.99
C GLN A 115 -1.60 10.41 -2.85
N VAL A 116 -1.92 9.12 -3.01
CA VAL A 116 -1.65 8.08 -2.01
C VAL A 116 -0.16 7.99 -1.69
N TYR A 117 0.70 8.03 -2.72
CA TYR A 117 2.15 8.01 -2.56
C TYR A 117 2.63 9.17 -1.68
N ASN A 118 2.20 10.39 -1.97
CA ASN A 118 2.64 11.58 -1.22
C ASN A 118 2.13 11.57 0.23
N GLU A 119 0.89 11.12 0.46
CA GLU A 119 0.32 11.02 1.81
C GLU A 119 1.08 9.98 2.65
N LEU A 120 1.34 8.81 2.08
CA LEU A 120 2.11 7.75 2.74
C LEU A 120 3.57 8.13 2.96
N LEU A 121 4.21 8.81 1.99
CA LEU A 121 5.58 9.30 2.10
C LEU A 121 5.70 10.32 3.24
N THR A 122 4.76 11.26 3.29
CA THR A 122 4.71 12.27 4.37
C THR A 122 4.55 11.59 5.74
N LEU A 123 3.64 10.62 5.84
CA LEU A 123 3.36 9.94 7.10
C LEU A 123 4.56 9.12 7.58
N ILE A 124 5.19 8.31 6.71
CA ILE A 124 6.35 7.50 7.12
C ILE A 124 7.56 8.35 7.52
N GLU A 125 7.78 9.49 6.85
CA GLU A 125 8.85 10.42 7.25
C GLU A 125 8.62 11.00 8.65
N LYS A 126 7.38 11.33 8.99
CA LYS A 126 7.03 11.81 10.33
C LYS A 126 7.16 10.72 11.39
N ILE A 127 6.81 9.48 11.06
CA ILE A 127 7.01 8.32 11.93
C ILE A 127 8.50 8.09 12.20
N GLU A 128 9.32 8.05 11.15
CA GLU A 128 10.78 7.85 11.24
C GLU A 128 11.49 8.99 12.01
N LYS A 129 10.99 10.23 11.91
CA LYS A 129 11.46 11.37 12.71
C LYS A 129 10.95 11.36 14.16
N GLY A 130 10.02 10.46 14.49
CA GLY A 130 9.41 10.36 15.82
C GLY A 130 8.38 11.47 16.12
N GLU A 131 7.92 12.20 15.11
CA GLU A 131 6.88 13.23 15.22
C GLU A 131 5.48 12.62 15.40
N ILE A 132 5.27 11.43 14.81
CA ILE A 132 4.07 10.61 14.97
C ILE A 132 4.47 9.29 15.61
N LYS A 133 3.74 8.88 16.64
CA LYS A 133 3.92 7.61 17.33
C LYS A 133 2.56 6.96 17.55
N HIS A 134 2.56 5.64 17.55
CA HIS A 134 1.45 4.85 18.10
C HIS A 134 1.52 4.93 19.63
N GLU A 135 0.36 5.12 20.26
CA GLU A 135 0.20 5.13 21.73
C GLU A 135 0.28 3.73 22.35
#